data_AF-A0A1S3NK99-F1
#
_entry.id   AF-A0A1S3NK99-F1
#
_cell.length_a   1.000
_cell.length_b   1.000
_cell.length_c   1.000
_cell.angle_alpha   90.00
_cell.angle_beta   90.00
_cell.angle_gamma   90.00
#
_symmetry.space_group_name_H-M   'P 1'
#
loop_
_entity.id
_entity.type
_entity.pdbx_description
1 polymer ?
#
loop_
_entity_poly.entity_id
_entity_poly.type
_entity_poly.pdbx_seq_one_letter_code
_entity_poly.pdbx_strand_id
1 'polypeptide(L)'
;MATTITDSQKPFSLDPYHVSEVFGFILPAPLMLPRNLAIPYWKVSQSLGLPPILTHADAVLANWKKRDPHGPFDMENLELLVTLPGGDSVRGFFMVTLLVELAAVPAIKSIPLVINGVQCGDAETVTSALEEISQAMEGMTDALKLMHAYVKPEVFYGIIRIYLSGWKDNSSMPAGLVYEGIQAEPMEYSGGSAAQSSLLHCFDELLGVKHEENCGAFLTRMRNYMPSSHKHLIQDISLQPSLRGFVQQEASELLTAAFQLCVTKLMALRSYHINVVSRFITVPAARARQLRSQGNSSQEETVSRAPTALEETGTGGSGIMSFLKTVRDRTRDVSLPLDNRAMQKSTNGAQPQNTQYTTHQTHLQSNTF
;
A
#
# COMPACT_ATOMS: atom_id res chain seq x y z
N MET A 1 6.64 -64.63 8.77
CA MET A 1 7.42 -64.19 7.59
C MET A 1 7.06 -62.75 7.33
N ALA A 2 7.98 -61.83 7.61
CA ALA A 2 7.85 -60.43 7.24
C ALA A 2 8.30 -60.29 5.79
N THR A 3 7.47 -59.68 4.95
CA THR A 3 7.86 -59.28 3.59
C THR A 3 7.80 -57.77 3.53
N THR A 4 9.00 -57.18 3.50
CA THR A 4 9.24 -55.78 3.22
C THR A 4 9.89 -55.69 1.84
N ILE A 5 9.66 -54.54 1.20
CA ILE A 5 10.57 -53.82 0.29
C ILE A 5 10.23 -53.84 -1.23
N THR A 6 9.66 -52.68 -1.60
CA THR A 6 9.99 -51.77 -2.72
C THR A 6 9.48 -52.06 -4.12
N ASP A 7 8.40 -51.36 -4.45
CA ASP A 7 8.14 -50.89 -5.80
C ASP A 7 9.02 -49.63 -6.05
N SER A 8 10.27 -49.83 -6.49
CA SER A 8 11.19 -48.76 -6.85
C SER A 8 11.76 -48.93 -8.25
N GLN A 9 10.90 -48.92 -9.28
CA GLN A 9 11.37 -48.84 -10.67
C GLN A 9 10.45 -47.99 -11.56
N LYS A 10 10.25 -46.73 -11.19
CA LYS A 10 10.15 -45.69 -12.21
C LYS A 10 11.44 -44.89 -12.20
N PRO A 11 12.18 -44.78 -13.30
CA PRO A 11 13.31 -43.87 -13.37
C PRO A 11 12.81 -42.47 -13.02
N PHE A 12 13.56 -41.75 -12.19
CA PHE A 12 13.28 -40.36 -11.87
C PHE A 12 13.21 -39.59 -13.19
N SER A 13 12.00 -39.16 -13.57
CA SER A 13 11.75 -38.40 -14.79
C SER A 13 11.36 -36.99 -14.41
N LEU A 14 12.00 -36.02 -15.07
CA LEU A 14 11.64 -34.61 -14.99
C LEU A 14 10.53 -34.24 -15.99
N ASP A 15 10.03 -35.18 -16.80
CA ASP A 15 8.97 -34.94 -17.79
C ASP A 15 7.69 -34.31 -17.24
N PRO A 16 7.21 -34.62 -16.01
CA PRO A 16 6.05 -33.93 -15.47
C PRO A 16 6.37 -32.51 -14.99
N TYR A 17 7.64 -32.12 -14.92
CA TYR A 17 8.07 -30.82 -14.40
C TYR A 17 8.42 -29.82 -15.50
N HIS A 18 7.81 -28.65 -15.43
CA HIS A 18 8.17 -27.53 -16.27
C HIS A 18 9.36 -26.79 -15.65
N VAL A 19 10.50 -26.77 -16.36
CA VAL A 19 11.58 -25.83 -16.09
C VAL A 19 11.12 -24.49 -16.61
N SER A 20 10.64 -23.61 -15.73
CA SER A 20 10.36 -22.25 -16.17
C SER A 20 11.67 -21.49 -16.34
N GLU A 21 12.05 -21.23 -17.59
CA GLU A 21 13.16 -20.33 -17.92
C GLU A 21 12.93 -18.89 -17.41
N VAL A 22 11.68 -18.55 -17.07
CA VAL A 22 11.25 -17.25 -16.55
C VAL A 22 11.36 -17.16 -15.03
N PHE A 23 11.18 -18.27 -14.29
CA PHE A 23 11.16 -18.27 -12.81
C PHE A 23 12.35 -18.97 -12.15
N GLY A 24 13.10 -19.79 -12.88
CA GLY A 24 14.28 -20.48 -12.35
C GLY A 24 13.97 -21.60 -11.35
N PHE A 25 12.74 -22.11 -11.30
CA PHE A 25 12.37 -23.29 -10.52
C PHE A 25 11.48 -24.28 -11.30
N ILE A 26 11.53 -25.53 -10.84
CA ILE A 26 10.92 -26.71 -11.43
C ILE A 26 9.59 -26.98 -10.70
N LEU A 27 8.45 -26.84 -11.38
CA LEU A 27 7.15 -27.24 -10.82
C LEU A 27 6.44 -28.23 -11.76
N PRO A 28 5.76 -29.25 -11.23
CA PRO A 28 4.99 -30.18 -12.06
C PRO A 28 3.89 -29.42 -12.81
N ALA A 29 3.58 -29.84 -14.04
CA ALA A 29 2.39 -29.42 -14.78
C ALA A 29 1.25 -30.44 -14.53
N PRO A 30 0.05 -30.00 -14.11
CA PRO A 30 -0.31 -28.64 -13.74
C PRO A 30 0.38 -28.19 -12.46
N LEU A 31 0.62 -26.88 -12.32
CA LEU A 31 1.20 -26.28 -11.12
C LEU A 31 0.33 -26.64 -9.92
N MET A 32 0.86 -27.50 -9.05
CA MET A 32 0.10 -28.17 -8.00
C MET A 32 0.86 -28.11 -6.68
N LEU A 33 0.17 -27.65 -5.64
CA LEU A 33 0.63 -27.78 -4.27
C LEU A 33 0.28 -29.20 -3.77
N PRO A 34 1.27 -30.03 -3.39
CA PRO A 34 1.03 -31.41 -2.97
C PRO A 34 0.10 -31.52 -1.76
N ARG A 35 -0.71 -32.57 -1.70
CA ARG A 35 -1.82 -32.72 -0.74
C ARG A 35 -1.41 -32.70 0.73
N ASN A 36 -0.19 -33.16 1.02
CA ASN A 36 0.38 -33.14 2.37
C ASN A 36 0.69 -31.73 2.86
N LEU A 37 0.81 -30.74 1.96
CA LEU A 37 0.90 -29.32 2.27
C LEU A 37 -0.43 -28.59 2.05
N ALA A 38 -1.11 -28.86 0.93
CA ALA A 38 -2.33 -28.17 0.53
C ALA A 38 -3.48 -28.37 1.53
N ILE A 39 -3.71 -29.61 1.99
CA ILE A 39 -4.82 -29.92 2.91
C ILE A 39 -4.66 -29.21 4.26
N PRO A 40 -3.55 -29.34 5.00
CA PRO A 40 -3.41 -28.64 6.27
C PRO A 40 -3.38 -27.12 6.10
N TYR A 41 -2.71 -26.60 5.05
CA TYR A 41 -2.66 -25.17 4.80
C TYR A 41 -4.05 -24.59 4.56
N TRP A 42 -4.84 -25.20 3.68
CA TRP A 42 -6.22 -24.80 3.42
C TRP A 42 -7.07 -24.83 4.69
N LYS A 43 -6.99 -25.90 5.49
CA LYS A 43 -7.76 -26.00 6.75
C LYS A 43 -7.44 -24.87 7.72
N VAL A 44 -6.16 -24.55 7.90
CA VAL A 44 -5.71 -23.44 8.75
C VAL A 44 -6.21 -22.11 8.18
N SER A 45 -6.04 -21.88 6.89
CA SER A 45 -6.53 -20.68 6.19
C SER A 45 -8.04 -20.47 6.39
N GLN A 46 -8.86 -21.51 6.20
CA GLN A 46 -10.31 -21.45 6.46
C GLN A 46 -10.61 -21.11 7.93
N SER A 47 -9.91 -21.73 8.87
CA SER A 47 -10.13 -21.45 10.31
C SER A 47 -9.79 -20.01 10.71
N LEU A 48 -8.83 -19.39 10.02
CA LEU A 48 -8.43 -18.00 10.24
C LEU A 48 -9.25 -16.99 9.42
N GLY A 49 -10.07 -17.46 8.47
CA GLY A 49 -10.80 -16.58 7.54
C GLY A 49 -9.89 -15.88 6.52
N LEU A 50 -8.72 -16.48 6.22
CA LEU A 50 -7.71 -15.99 5.28
C LEU A 50 -7.58 -16.94 4.07
N PRO A 51 -7.15 -16.44 2.90
CA PRO A 51 -6.87 -17.31 1.76
C PRO A 51 -5.59 -18.13 1.99
N PRO A 52 -5.43 -19.31 1.35
CA PRO A 52 -4.23 -20.13 1.41
C PRO A 52 -3.10 -19.59 0.51
N ILE A 53 -2.74 -18.32 0.70
CA ILE A 53 -1.54 -17.68 0.14
C ILE A 53 -0.88 -16.82 1.22
N LEU A 54 0.42 -16.57 1.12
CA LEU A 54 1.11 -15.64 2.02
C LEU A 54 0.51 -14.24 1.90
N THR A 55 -0.01 -13.71 3.01
CA THR A 55 -0.64 -12.38 3.08
C THR A 55 0.23 -11.37 3.83
N HIS A 56 -0.15 -10.09 3.77
CA HIS A 56 0.42 -9.04 4.62
C HIS A 56 0.32 -9.36 6.12
N ALA A 57 -0.79 -9.95 6.56
CA ALA A 57 -0.98 -10.33 7.96
C ALA A 57 0.07 -11.36 8.41
N ASP A 58 0.41 -12.31 7.53
CA ASP A 58 1.43 -13.32 7.80
C ASP A 58 2.83 -12.69 7.76
N ALA A 59 3.18 -12.06 6.63
CA ALA A 59 4.55 -11.67 6.33
C ALA A 59 5.03 -10.40 7.05
N VAL A 60 4.11 -9.57 7.55
CA VAL A 60 4.40 -8.32 8.26
C VAL A 60 3.91 -8.37 9.70
N LEU A 61 2.60 -8.51 9.90
CA LEU A 61 1.98 -8.31 11.23
C LEU A 61 2.36 -9.40 12.23
N ALA A 62 2.48 -10.65 11.76
CA ALA A 62 2.81 -11.81 12.59
C ALA A 62 4.28 -12.25 12.50
N ASN A 63 5.06 -11.73 11.55
CA ASN A 63 6.42 -12.19 11.26
C ASN A 63 7.50 -11.34 11.93
N TRP A 64 7.42 -11.15 13.24
CA TRP A 64 8.45 -10.39 13.96
C TRP A 64 8.66 -10.89 15.39
N LYS A 65 9.85 -10.59 15.92
CA LYS A 65 10.18 -10.67 17.34
C LYS A 65 11.18 -9.57 17.70
N LYS A 66 11.27 -9.22 18.99
CA LYS A 66 12.39 -8.44 19.52
C LYS A 66 13.58 -9.34 19.81
N ARG A 67 14.80 -8.87 19.55
CA ARG A 67 16.06 -9.49 19.98
C ARG A 67 16.19 -9.41 21.49
N ASP A 68 16.07 -8.20 22.01
CA ASP A 68 15.95 -7.90 23.43
C ASP A 68 14.48 -7.54 23.73
N PRO A 69 13.76 -8.38 24.49
CA PRO A 69 12.37 -8.10 24.90
C PRO A 69 12.19 -6.75 25.60
N HIS A 70 13.22 -6.27 26.30
CA HIS A 70 13.20 -4.99 27.03
C HIS A 70 13.70 -3.80 26.20
N GLY A 71 14.27 -4.07 25.02
CA GLY A 71 14.76 -3.06 24.10
C GLY A 71 13.63 -2.31 23.37
N PRO A 72 13.99 -1.22 22.67
CA PRO A 72 13.06 -0.43 21.85
C PRO A 72 12.42 -1.24 20.72
N PHE A 73 11.34 -0.73 20.14
CA PHE A 73 10.69 -1.32 18.96
C PHE A 73 11.19 -0.60 17.70
N ASP A 74 12.39 -0.94 17.24
CA ASP A 74 13.08 -0.26 16.14
C ASP A 74 13.78 -1.24 15.18
N MET A 75 14.39 -0.68 14.13
CA MET A 75 15.06 -1.47 13.09
C MET A 75 16.26 -2.26 13.61
N GLU A 76 16.82 -1.90 14.76
CA GLU A 76 18.00 -2.51 15.36
C GLU A 76 17.62 -3.70 16.25
N ASN A 77 16.48 -3.60 16.93
CA ASN A 77 16.01 -4.61 17.88
C ASN A 77 14.99 -5.60 17.29
N LEU A 78 14.41 -5.35 16.10
CA LEU A 78 13.43 -6.25 15.49
C LEU A 78 14.06 -7.29 14.55
N GLU A 79 13.49 -8.50 14.50
CA GLU A 79 13.88 -9.58 13.59
C GLU A 79 12.67 -10.31 13.01
N LEU A 80 12.86 -10.90 11.83
CA LEU A 80 11.87 -11.80 11.21
C LEU A 80 11.88 -13.17 11.92
N LEU A 81 10.71 -13.81 12.00
CA LEU A 81 10.58 -15.21 12.41
C LEU A 81 10.90 -16.15 11.25
N VAL A 82 10.41 -15.80 10.05
CA VAL A 82 10.60 -16.51 8.79
C VAL A 82 11.09 -15.54 7.73
N THR A 83 12.08 -15.95 6.96
CA THR A 83 12.67 -15.12 5.90
C THR A 83 12.36 -15.69 4.52
N LEU A 84 12.25 -14.81 3.53
CA LEU A 84 12.23 -15.17 2.10
C LEU A 84 13.59 -14.83 1.48
N PRO A 85 13.89 -15.30 0.26
CA PRO A 85 15.10 -14.88 -0.43
C PRO A 85 15.16 -13.36 -0.64
N GLY A 86 16.35 -12.77 -0.46
CA GLY A 86 16.56 -11.32 -0.50
C GLY A 86 17.43 -10.76 0.63
N GLY A 87 17.89 -11.60 1.56
CA GLY A 87 18.85 -11.24 2.61
C GLY A 87 18.38 -10.04 3.45
N ASP A 88 19.29 -9.12 3.76
CA ASP A 88 18.95 -7.95 4.59
C ASP A 88 17.86 -7.06 3.98
N SER A 89 17.70 -7.04 2.66
CA SER A 89 16.63 -6.28 2.00
C SER A 89 15.25 -6.87 2.26
N VAL A 90 15.11 -8.19 2.43
CA VAL A 90 13.80 -8.77 2.80
C VAL A 90 13.43 -8.43 4.24
N ARG A 91 14.43 -8.45 5.14
CA ARG A 91 14.26 -7.98 6.52
C ARG A 91 13.88 -6.50 6.54
N GLY A 92 14.63 -5.67 5.80
CA GLY A 92 14.34 -4.25 5.65
C GLY A 92 12.93 -3.99 5.16
N PHE A 93 12.50 -4.68 4.10
CA PHE A 93 11.17 -4.49 3.52
C PHE A 93 10.04 -4.77 4.52
N PHE A 94 10.07 -5.93 5.20
CA PHE A 94 9.03 -6.29 6.14
C PHE A 94 9.08 -5.48 7.44
N MET A 95 10.27 -5.21 7.99
CA MET A 95 10.40 -4.42 9.23
C MET A 95 10.02 -2.95 9.03
N VAL A 96 10.43 -2.33 7.92
CA VAL A 96 9.98 -0.96 7.60
C VAL A 96 8.47 -0.92 7.44
N THR A 97 7.88 -1.92 6.76
CA THR A 97 6.41 -2.01 6.62
C THR A 97 5.73 -2.18 7.98
N LEU A 98 6.29 -2.97 8.89
CA LEU A 98 5.80 -3.11 10.26
C LEU A 98 5.91 -1.80 11.06
N LEU A 99 6.98 -1.02 10.88
CA LEU A 99 7.12 0.29 11.53
C LEU A 99 6.11 1.32 10.99
N VAL A 100 5.74 1.25 9.71
CA VAL A 100 4.62 2.02 9.16
C VAL A 100 3.31 1.62 9.86
N GLU A 101 3.08 0.33 10.09
CA GLU A 101 1.90 -0.15 10.81
C GLU A 101 1.88 0.35 12.27
N LEU A 102 3.04 0.31 12.94
CA LEU A 102 3.18 0.77 14.32
C LEU A 102 2.95 2.29 14.45
N ALA A 103 3.47 3.08 13.51
CA ALA A 103 3.31 4.54 13.50
C ALA A 103 1.83 4.97 13.39
N ALA A 104 0.97 4.11 12.85
CA ALA A 104 -0.46 4.36 12.71
C ALA A 104 -1.29 4.05 13.97
N VAL A 105 -0.71 3.42 14.99
CA VAL A 105 -1.43 3.02 16.21
C VAL A 105 -2.17 4.18 16.88
N PRO A 106 -1.59 5.39 17.03
CA PRO A 106 -2.33 6.52 17.60
C PRO A 106 -3.55 6.90 16.75
N ALA A 107 -3.43 6.90 15.41
CA ALA A 107 -4.56 7.18 14.53
C ALA A 107 -5.70 6.16 14.72
N ILE A 108 -5.38 4.86 14.79
CA ILE A 108 -6.39 3.81 15.00
C ILE A 108 -7.10 3.98 16.35
N LYS A 109 -6.38 4.38 17.40
CA LYS A 109 -6.97 4.68 18.72
C LYS A 109 -7.86 5.93 18.71
N SER A 110 -7.59 6.88 17.81
CA SER A 110 -8.38 8.11 17.66
C SER A 110 -9.65 7.93 16.83
N ILE A 111 -9.76 6.88 16.00
CA ILE A 111 -10.95 6.61 15.17
C ILE A 111 -12.25 6.58 16.01
N PRO A 112 -12.35 5.82 17.13
CA PRO A 112 -13.57 5.83 17.95
C PRO A 112 -13.90 7.19 18.55
N LEU A 113 -12.88 8.01 18.88
CA LEU A 113 -13.10 9.37 19.39
C LEU A 113 -13.72 10.27 18.34
N VAL A 114 -13.25 10.18 17.08
CA VAL A 114 -13.85 10.88 15.95
C VAL A 114 -15.30 10.44 15.76
N ILE A 115 -15.56 9.13 15.71
CA ILE A 115 -16.90 8.57 15.49
C ILE A 115 -17.88 9.03 16.58
N ASN A 116 -17.51 8.86 17.84
CA ASN A 116 -18.37 9.24 18.97
C ASN A 116 -18.55 10.75 19.05
N GLY A 117 -17.49 11.53 18.78
CA GLY A 117 -17.56 12.99 18.74
C GLY A 117 -18.53 13.49 17.66
N VAL A 118 -18.50 12.90 16.46
CA VAL A 118 -19.46 13.20 15.40
C VAL A 118 -20.90 12.87 15.84
N GLN A 119 -21.13 11.73 16.49
CA GLN A 119 -22.46 11.35 16.98
C GLN A 119 -23.00 12.29 18.06
N CYS A 120 -22.13 12.80 18.94
CA CYS A 120 -22.50 13.69 20.03
C CYS A 120 -22.47 15.18 19.67
N GLY A 121 -22.02 15.55 18.47
CA GLY A 121 -21.82 16.95 18.08
C GLY A 121 -20.63 17.62 18.79
N ASP A 122 -19.64 16.85 19.25
CA ASP A 122 -18.48 17.35 19.97
C ASP A 122 -17.34 17.69 19.00
N ALA A 123 -17.38 18.91 18.46
CA ALA A 123 -16.39 19.40 17.51
C ALA A 123 -14.97 19.49 18.10
N GLU A 124 -14.82 19.72 19.41
CA GLU A 124 -13.51 19.86 20.05
C GLU A 124 -12.81 18.50 20.11
N THR A 125 -13.48 17.47 20.60
CA THR A 125 -12.95 16.09 20.63
C THR A 125 -12.61 15.59 19.22
N VAL A 126 -13.47 15.87 18.23
CA VAL A 126 -13.20 15.48 16.84
C VAL A 126 -11.95 16.19 16.32
N THR A 127 -11.80 17.49 16.60
CA THR A 127 -10.64 18.27 16.16
C THR A 127 -9.34 17.69 16.71
N SER A 128 -9.25 17.49 18.03
CA SER A 128 -8.04 16.92 18.65
C SER A 128 -7.75 15.49 18.16
N ALA A 129 -8.78 14.67 17.96
CA ALA A 129 -8.59 13.32 17.44
C ALA A 129 -8.08 13.31 15.98
N LEU A 130 -8.53 14.26 15.15
CA LEU A 130 -8.02 14.44 13.78
C LEU A 130 -6.57 14.95 13.76
N GLU A 131 -6.20 15.85 14.68
CA GLU A 131 -4.81 16.28 14.82
C GLU A 131 -3.88 15.09 15.12
N GLU A 132 -4.27 14.21 16.05
CA GLU A 132 -3.53 12.99 16.38
C GLU A 132 -3.42 12.04 15.15
N ILE A 133 -4.52 11.87 14.41
CA ILE A 133 -4.53 11.06 13.17
C ILE A 133 -3.56 11.64 12.14
N SER A 134 -3.54 12.97 11.98
CA SER A 134 -2.66 13.63 11.02
C SER A 134 -1.17 13.48 11.37
N GLN A 135 -0.81 13.53 12.66
CA GLN A 135 0.54 13.31 13.14
C GLN A 135 0.98 11.86 12.94
N ALA A 136 0.10 10.90 13.21
CA ALA A 136 0.36 9.49 12.95
C ALA A 136 0.57 9.22 11.44
N MET A 137 -0.21 9.82 10.55
CA MET A 137 0.00 9.71 9.09
C MET A 137 1.35 10.29 8.63
N GLU A 138 1.82 11.36 9.28
CA GLU A 138 3.16 11.88 9.08
C GLU A 138 4.23 10.88 9.55
N GLY A 139 4.08 10.33 10.76
CA GLY A 139 4.95 9.28 11.29
C GLY A 139 5.00 8.03 10.40
N MET A 140 3.87 7.63 9.81
CA MET A 140 3.82 6.56 8.80
C MET A 140 4.66 6.90 7.56
N THR A 141 4.60 8.14 7.10
CA THR A 141 5.40 8.61 5.96
C THR A 141 6.88 8.61 6.31
N ASP A 142 7.24 9.04 7.53
CA ASP A 142 8.61 9.02 8.02
C ASP A 142 9.18 7.60 8.15
N ALA A 143 8.39 6.67 8.69
CA ALA A 143 8.76 5.26 8.72
C ALA A 143 8.96 4.71 7.30
N LEU A 144 8.08 5.04 6.35
CA LEU A 144 8.21 4.59 4.97
C LEU A 144 9.50 5.11 4.28
N LYS A 145 10.03 6.26 4.69
CA LYS A 145 11.33 6.78 4.18
C LYS A 145 12.49 5.84 4.46
N LEU A 146 12.43 5.05 5.54
CA LEU A 146 13.44 4.06 5.89
C LEU A 146 13.60 2.97 4.81
N MET A 147 12.62 2.78 3.93
CA MET A 147 12.70 1.85 2.80
C MET A 147 13.97 2.10 1.96
N HIS A 148 14.37 3.36 1.79
CA HIS A 148 15.59 3.71 1.03
C HIS A 148 16.89 3.33 1.73
N ALA A 149 16.89 3.21 3.05
CA ALA A 149 18.08 2.86 3.83
C ALA A 149 18.24 1.34 3.94
N TYR A 150 17.13 0.60 4.09
CA TYR A 150 17.18 -0.82 4.41
C TYR A 150 16.87 -1.76 3.25
N VAL A 151 16.42 -1.25 2.09
CA VAL A 151 16.05 -2.09 0.95
C VAL A 151 16.78 -1.64 -0.31
N LYS A 152 17.41 -2.60 -0.98
CA LYS A 152 18.06 -2.39 -2.27
C LYS A 152 17.04 -2.55 -3.42
N PRO A 153 16.86 -1.56 -4.31
CA PRO A 153 15.91 -1.63 -5.42
C PRO A 153 16.06 -2.87 -6.29
N GLU A 154 17.28 -3.25 -6.63
CA GLU A 154 17.61 -4.42 -7.46
C GLU A 154 17.22 -5.74 -6.80
N VAL A 155 17.38 -5.85 -5.48
CA VAL A 155 17.00 -7.03 -4.70
C VAL A 155 15.49 -7.12 -4.54
N PHE A 156 14.84 -5.98 -4.27
CA PHE A 156 13.38 -5.93 -4.21
C PHE A 156 12.75 -6.35 -5.52
N TYR A 157 13.20 -5.73 -6.62
CA TYR A 157 12.65 -5.98 -7.94
C TYR A 157 12.92 -7.39 -8.46
N GLY A 158 14.18 -7.84 -8.39
CA GLY A 158 14.63 -9.09 -9.01
C GLY A 158 14.50 -10.33 -8.13
N ILE A 159 14.23 -10.19 -6.83
CA ILE A 159 14.12 -11.33 -5.91
C ILE A 159 12.82 -11.25 -5.11
N ILE A 160 12.69 -10.26 -4.23
CA ILE A 160 11.62 -10.24 -3.21
C ILE A 160 10.23 -10.29 -3.86
N ARG A 161 10.00 -9.48 -4.90
CA ARG A 161 8.69 -9.44 -5.59
C ARG A 161 8.25 -10.77 -6.17
N ILE A 162 9.19 -11.64 -6.57
CA ILE A 162 8.86 -12.96 -7.12
C ILE A 162 8.17 -13.79 -6.05
N TYR A 163 8.71 -13.83 -4.83
CA TYR A 163 8.17 -14.60 -3.71
C TYR A 163 6.90 -14.00 -3.10
N LEU A 164 6.64 -12.71 -3.34
CA LEU A 164 5.39 -12.05 -2.92
C LEU A 164 4.28 -12.15 -3.98
N SER A 165 4.58 -12.62 -5.19
CA SER A 165 3.61 -12.69 -6.28
C SER A 165 2.62 -13.82 -6.06
N GLY A 166 1.36 -13.55 -6.37
CA GLY A 166 0.32 -14.57 -6.40
C GLY A 166 0.11 -15.14 -7.79
N TRP A 167 -0.96 -15.91 -7.93
CA TRP A 167 -1.35 -16.58 -9.17
C TRP A 167 -2.77 -16.18 -9.61
N LYS A 168 -3.23 -15.01 -9.18
CA LYS A 168 -4.36 -14.29 -9.77
C LYS A 168 -3.83 -13.14 -10.63
N ASP A 169 -4.39 -12.96 -11.82
CA ASP A 169 -3.95 -11.92 -12.77
C ASP A 169 -2.44 -12.05 -13.11
N ASN A 170 -1.87 -13.27 -13.00
CA ASN A 170 -0.47 -13.57 -13.25
C ASN A 170 -0.34 -14.36 -14.55
N SER A 171 0.25 -13.73 -15.58
CA SER A 171 0.41 -14.34 -16.91
C SER A 171 1.23 -15.63 -16.92
N SER A 172 2.00 -15.87 -15.85
CA SER A 172 2.85 -17.05 -15.71
C SER A 172 2.19 -18.20 -14.96
N MET A 173 1.10 -17.92 -14.25
CA MET A 173 0.23 -18.92 -13.66
C MET A 173 -1.22 -18.59 -14.07
N PRO A 174 -1.53 -18.56 -15.38
CA PRO A 174 -2.78 -17.99 -15.89
C PRO A 174 -4.02 -18.79 -15.48
N ALA A 175 -3.84 -20.07 -15.15
CA ALA A 175 -4.91 -20.89 -14.60
C ALA A 175 -5.03 -20.77 -13.07
N GLY A 176 -4.01 -20.27 -12.37
CA GLY A 176 -3.89 -20.35 -10.92
C GLY A 176 -3.07 -21.55 -10.44
N LEU A 177 -3.31 -21.99 -9.19
CA LEU A 177 -2.60 -23.09 -8.53
C LEU A 177 -3.59 -24.17 -8.09
N VAL A 178 -3.31 -25.44 -8.40
CA VAL A 178 -4.10 -26.57 -7.91
C VAL A 178 -3.72 -26.89 -6.47
N TYR A 179 -4.69 -26.93 -5.56
CA TYR A 179 -4.51 -27.39 -4.18
C TYR A 179 -4.92 -28.86 -4.09
N GLU A 180 -3.95 -29.77 -4.21
CA GLU A 180 -4.22 -31.20 -4.32
C GLU A 180 -5.02 -31.70 -3.10
N GLY A 181 -6.15 -32.37 -3.36
CA GLY A 181 -7.03 -32.89 -2.31
C GLY A 181 -7.98 -31.87 -1.68
N ILE A 182 -7.99 -30.61 -2.15
CA ILE A 182 -8.99 -29.59 -1.80
C ILE A 182 -10.00 -29.42 -2.94
N GLN A 183 -9.52 -29.06 -4.12
CA GLN A 183 -10.32 -28.89 -5.33
C GLN A 183 -9.48 -29.32 -6.54
N ALA A 184 -10.12 -29.96 -7.52
CA ALA A 184 -9.46 -30.39 -8.75
C ALA A 184 -9.05 -29.19 -9.62
N GLU A 185 -9.90 -28.16 -9.67
CA GLU A 185 -9.64 -26.97 -10.45
C GLU A 185 -8.61 -26.05 -9.79
N PRO A 186 -7.73 -25.43 -10.60
CA PRO A 186 -6.84 -24.36 -10.14
C PRO A 186 -7.60 -23.22 -9.46
N MET A 187 -7.03 -22.70 -8.37
CA MET A 187 -7.55 -21.57 -7.61
C MET A 187 -6.70 -20.34 -7.85
N GLU A 188 -7.31 -19.15 -7.87
CA GLU A 188 -6.63 -17.88 -8.08
C GLU A 188 -6.54 -17.04 -6.81
N TYR A 189 -5.32 -16.69 -6.38
CA TYR A 189 -5.10 -15.79 -5.24
C TYR A 189 -4.10 -14.68 -5.59
N SER A 190 -4.44 -13.45 -5.19
CA SER A 190 -3.58 -12.29 -5.31
C SER A 190 -2.41 -12.38 -4.33
N GLY A 191 -1.22 -11.99 -4.76
CA GLY A 191 -0.04 -11.96 -3.91
C GLY A 191 -0.07 -10.83 -2.88
N GLY A 192 0.96 -10.81 -2.04
CA GLY A 192 1.11 -9.80 -0.98
C GLY A 192 1.20 -8.39 -1.55
N SER A 193 0.45 -7.45 -0.97
CA SER A 193 0.40 -6.05 -1.41
C SER A 193 0.12 -5.14 -0.22
N ALA A 194 0.62 -3.91 -0.25
CA ALA A 194 0.27 -2.87 0.73
C ALA A 194 -1.25 -2.61 0.81
N ALA A 195 -2.00 -2.94 -0.24
CA ALA A 195 -3.45 -2.85 -0.24
C ALA A 195 -4.15 -3.86 0.70
N GLN A 196 -3.41 -4.87 1.21
CA GLN A 196 -3.86 -5.78 2.24
C GLN A 196 -3.63 -5.22 3.66
N SER A 197 -2.92 -4.10 3.82
CA SER A 197 -2.91 -3.36 5.08
C SER A 197 -4.28 -2.76 5.35
N SER A 198 -4.80 -2.93 6.56
CA SER A 198 -6.12 -2.42 6.94
C SER A 198 -6.13 -0.91 7.17
N LEU A 199 -4.98 -0.30 7.49
CA LEU A 199 -4.87 1.11 7.88
C LEU A 199 -5.41 2.07 6.81
N LEU A 200 -4.97 1.89 5.57
CA LEU A 200 -5.38 2.78 4.48
C LEU A 200 -6.88 2.69 4.20
N HIS A 201 -7.48 1.51 4.41
CA HIS A 201 -8.93 1.32 4.28
C HIS A 201 -9.69 2.00 5.42
N CYS A 202 -9.20 1.90 6.66
CA CYS A 202 -9.79 2.61 7.79
C CYS A 202 -9.77 4.13 7.57
N PHE A 203 -8.66 4.68 7.08
CA PHE A 203 -8.56 6.12 6.79
C PHE A 203 -9.45 6.55 5.62
N ASP A 204 -9.53 5.74 4.57
CA ASP A 204 -10.43 6.02 3.45
C ASP A 204 -11.89 6.04 3.90
N GLU A 205 -12.35 5.03 4.67
CA GLU A 205 -13.73 5.01 5.15
C GLU A 205 -14.00 6.16 6.14
N LEU A 206 -13.08 6.46 7.06
CA LEU A 206 -13.24 7.56 8.03
C LEU A 206 -13.35 8.92 7.33
N LEU A 207 -12.45 9.22 6.40
CA LEU A 207 -12.40 10.51 5.69
C LEU A 207 -13.45 10.60 4.57
N GLY A 208 -14.14 9.50 4.27
CA GLY A 208 -15.16 9.42 3.22
C GLY A 208 -14.59 9.34 1.81
N VAL A 209 -13.36 8.84 1.63
CA VAL A 209 -12.75 8.60 0.32
C VAL A 209 -13.45 7.44 -0.36
N LYS A 210 -13.97 7.68 -1.57
CA LYS A 210 -14.64 6.66 -2.37
C LYS A 210 -13.80 6.30 -3.58
N HIS A 211 -13.61 5.00 -3.78
CA HIS A 211 -12.87 4.42 -4.90
C HIS A 211 -13.86 3.73 -5.84
N GLU A 212 -13.93 4.19 -7.09
CA GLU A 212 -14.85 3.67 -8.10
C GLU A 212 -14.17 2.62 -8.99
N GLU A 213 -14.99 1.94 -9.80
CA GLU A 213 -14.57 1.06 -10.89
C GLU A 213 -13.58 -0.04 -10.45
N ASN A 214 -12.57 -0.30 -11.28
CA ASN A 214 -11.57 -1.34 -11.10
C ASN A 214 -10.72 -1.14 -9.83
N CYS A 215 -10.49 0.12 -9.44
CA CYS A 215 -9.73 0.45 -8.23
C CYS A 215 -10.51 0.03 -6.96
N GLY A 216 -11.79 0.38 -6.91
CA GLY A 216 -12.69 -0.03 -5.82
C GLY A 216 -12.84 -1.55 -5.73
N ALA A 217 -12.98 -2.23 -6.87
CA ALA A 217 -13.07 -3.69 -6.91
C ALA A 217 -11.80 -4.37 -6.39
N PHE A 218 -10.61 -3.86 -6.75
CA PHE A 218 -9.34 -4.36 -6.24
C PHE A 218 -9.20 -4.17 -4.72
N LEU A 219 -9.47 -2.97 -4.21
CA LEU A 219 -9.39 -2.69 -2.76
C LEU A 219 -10.38 -3.54 -1.97
N THR A 220 -11.62 -3.66 -2.44
CA THR A 220 -12.64 -4.52 -1.83
C THR A 220 -12.19 -5.97 -1.79
N ARG A 221 -11.59 -6.47 -2.88
CA ARG A 221 -11.01 -7.82 -2.91
C ARG A 221 -9.88 -7.98 -1.89
N MET A 222 -9.01 -6.98 -1.72
CA MET A 222 -7.90 -7.04 -0.76
C MET A 222 -8.37 -7.12 0.69
N ARG A 223 -9.58 -6.65 1.02
CA ARG A 223 -10.18 -6.90 2.34
C ARG A 223 -10.33 -8.38 2.63
N ASN A 224 -10.52 -9.24 1.61
CA ASN A 224 -10.58 -10.70 1.82
C ASN A 224 -9.26 -11.32 2.31
N TYR A 225 -8.14 -10.60 2.23
CA TYR A 225 -6.80 -11.01 2.64
C TYR A 225 -6.40 -10.42 4.01
N MET A 226 -7.32 -9.75 4.69
CA MET A 226 -7.12 -9.22 6.05
C MET A 226 -7.69 -10.17 7.11
N PRO A 227 -7.22 -10.13 8.36
CA PRO A 227 -7.88 -10.81 9.46
C PRO A 227 -9.34 -10.38 9.59
N SER A 228 -10.24 -11.29 9.95
CA SER A 228 -11.69 -11.03 10.03
C SER A 228 -12.04 -9.84 10.93
N SER A 229 -11.36 -9.69 12.07
CA SER A 229 -11.54 -8.55 12.98
C SER A 229 -11.19 -7.21 12.33
N HIS A 230 -10.18 -7.17 11.45
CA HIS A 230 -9.80 -5.95 10.75
C HIS A 230 -10.81 -5.60 9.66
N LYS A 231 -11.37 -6.60 8.95
CA LYS A 231 -12.46 -6.39 7.99
C LYS A 231 -13.68 -5.80 8.69
N HIS A 232 -14.04 -6.35 9.85
CA HIS A 232 -15.15 -5.84 10.65
C HIS A 232 -14.90 -4.40 11.10
N LEU A 233 -13.70 -4.05 11.57
CA LEU A 233 -13.38 -2.66 11.92
C LEU A 233 -13.61 -1.69 10.75
N ILE A 234 -13.13 -2.04 9.54
CA ILE A 234 -13.33 -1.20 8.34
C ILE A 234 -14.83 -1.06 8.02
N GLN A 235 -15.60 -2.15 8.15
CA GLN A 235 -17.04 -2.14 7.94
C GLN A 235 -17.77 -1.31 9.01
N ASP A 236 -17.37 -1.41 10.27
CA ASP A 236 -17.95 -0.64 11.36
C ASP A 236 -17.75 0.85 11.14
N ILE A 237 -16.55 1.27 10.69
CA ILE A 237 -16.25 2.67 10.32
C ILE A 237 -17.15 3.13 9.16
N SER A 238 -17.34 2.30 8.13
CA SER A 238 -18.10 2.71 6.93
C SER A 238 -19.60 2.88 7.19
N LEU A 239 -20.13 2.30 8.27
CA LEU A 239 -21.52 2.42 8.71
C LEU A 239 -21.76 3.66 9.59
N GLN A 240 -20.72 4.39 10.00
CA GLN A 240 -20.86 5.55 10.88
C GLN A 240 -21.35 6.81 10.14
N PRO A 241 -21.88 7.80 10.89
CA PRO A 241 -22.20 9.11 10.32
C PRO A 241 -21.00 9.74 9.63
N SER A 242 -21.26 10.49 8.55
CA SER A 242 -20.22 11.09 7.73
C SER A 242 -19.45 12.17 8.50
N LEU A 243 -18.17 11.90 8.81
CA LEU A 243 -17.24 12.90 9.33
C LEU A 243 -17.18 14.13 8.43
N ARG A 244 -17.01 13.93 7.12
CA ARG A 244 -16.96 15.04 6.15
C ARG A 244 -18.26 15.86 6.20
N GLY A 245 -19.41 15.20 6.32
CA GLY A 245 -20.70 15.87 6.47
C GLY A 245 -20.79 16.70 7.75
N PHE A 246 -20.32 16.14 8.86
CA PHE A 246 -20.24 16.84 10.15
C PHE A 246 -19.35 18.10 10.06
N VAL A 247 -18.14 17.98 9.51
CA VAL A 247 -17.22 19.12 9.32
C VAL A 247 -17.84 20.21 8.44
N GLN A 248 -18.63 19.85 7.42
CA GLN A 248 -19.31 20.82 6.55
C GLN A 248 -20.48 21.54 7.22
N GLN A 249 -21.12 20.91 8.22
CA GLN A 249 -22.25 21.47 8.96
C GLN A 249 -21.77 22.36 10.10
N GLU A 250 -20.65 22.00 10.73
CA GLU A 250 -20.04 22.77 11.80
C GLU A 250 -19.33 24.02 11.27
N ALA A 251 -19.68 25.19 11.81
CA ALA A 251 -19.03 26.46 11.49
C ALA A 251 -17.70 26.63 12.27
N SER A 252 -16.83 25.63 12.24
CA SER A 252 -15.55 25.59 12.96
C SER A 252 -14.35 25.57 12.01
N GLU A 253 -13.57 26.65 12.01
CA GLU A 253 -12.35 26.77 11.22
C GLU A 253 -11.28 25.77 11.67
N LEU A 254 -11.16 25.53 12.98
CA LEU A 254 -10.19 24.58 13.56
C LEU A 254 -10.51 23.14 13.13
N LEU A 255 -11.78 22.74 13.23
CA LEU A 255 -12.23 21.42 12.80
C LEU A 255 -12.01 21.21 11.30
N THR A 256 -12.33 22.23 10.49
CA THR A 256 -12.10 22.23 9.05
C THR A 256 -10.61 22.08 8.73
N ALA A 257 -9.74 22.82 9.42
CA ALA A 257 -8.30 22.76 9.24
C ALA A 257 -7.73 21.39 9.62
N ALA A 258 -8.16 20.80 10.75
CA ALA A 258 -7.73 19.47 11.18
C ALA A 258 -8.15 18.37 10.20
N PHE A 259 -9.38 18.43 9.67
CA PHE A 259 -9.84 17.52 8.61
C PHE A 259 -9.00 17.67 7.33
N GLN A 260 -8.78 18.90 6.86
CA GLN A 260 -7.96 19.15 5.67
C GLN A 260 -6.51 18.69 5.86
N LEU A 261 -5.97 18.82 7.08
CA LEU A 261 -4.64 18.34 7.42
C LEU A 261 -4.55 16.81 7.30
N CYS A 262 -5.55 16.06 7.78
CA CYS A 262 -5.62 14.60 7.59
C CYS A 262 -5.61 14.22 6.10
N VAL A 263 -6.45 14.87 5.29
CA VAL A 263 -6.50 14.65 3.83
C VAL A 263 -5.14 14.94 3.19
N THR A 264 -4.50 16.04 3.58
CA THR A 264 -3.18 16.45 3.08
C THR A 264 -2.09 15.43 3.46
N LYS A 265 -2.06 14.96 4.71
CA LYS A 265 -1.08 13.98 5.18
C LYS A 265 -1.29 12.61 4.51
N LEU A 266 -2.53 12.17 4.32
CA LEU A 266 -2.83 10.95 3.57
C LEU A 266 -2.41 11.06 2.09
N MET A 267 -2.65 12.21 1.45
CA MET A 267 -2.17 12.48 0.09
C MET A 267 -0.64 12.49 0.01
N ALA A 268 0.04 13.06 1.00
CA ALA A 268 1.50 13.06 1.08
C ALA A 268 2.05 11.65 1.20
N LEU A 269 1.47 10.81 2.07
CA LEU A 269 1.82 9.40 2.21
C LEU A 269 1.65 8.64 0.89
N ARG A 270 0.51 8.81 0.20
CA ARG A 270 0.24 8.17 -1.10
C ARG A 270 1.20 8.64 -2.19
N SER A 271 1.51 9.94 -2.22
CA SER A 271 2.49 10.50 -3.15
C SER A 271 3.89 9.98 -2.90
N TYR A 272 4.27 9.83 -1.62
CA TYR A 272 5.54 9.25 -1.24
C TYR A 272 5.61 7.76 -1.62
N HIS A 273 4.54 7.00 -1.41
CA HIS A 273 4.46 5.60 -1.84
C HIS A 273 4.63 5.46 -3.37
N ILE A 274 4.06 6.36 -4.16
CA ILE A 274 4.31 6.41 -5.62
C ILE A 274 5.80 6.61 -5.93
N ASN A 275 6.50 7.47 -5.18
CA ASN A 275 7.94 7.68 -5.36
C ASN A 275 8.76 6.44 -5.01
N VAL A 276 8.40 5.75 -3.91
CA VAL A 276 9.01 4.46 -3.53
C VAL A 276 8.80 3.46 -4.67
N VAL A 277 7.57 3.28 -5.14
CA VAL A 277 7.26 2.37 -6.24
C VAL A 277 8.01 2.71 -7.52
N SER A 278 8.13 4.00 -7.86
CA SER A 278 8.91 4.43 -9.02
C SER A 278 10.38 3.98 -8.92
N ARG A 279 11.02 4.19 -7.76
CA ARG A 279 12.41 3.81 -7.53
C ARG A 279 12.63 2.30 -7.45
N PHE A 280 11.73 1.58 -6.80
CA PHE A 280 11.88 0.15 -6.49
C PHE A 280 11.29 -0.77 -7.56
N ILE A 281 10.46 -0.25 -8.47
CA ILE A 281 9.81 -1.05 -9.52
C ILE A 281 10.05 -0.44 -10.90
N THR A 282 9.57 0.77 -11.15
CA THR A 282 9.56 1.36 -12.51
C THR A 282 10.98 1.53 -13.07
N VAL A 283 11.91 2.05 -12.26
CA VAL A 283 13.31 2.26 -12.66
C VAL A 283 14.03 0.91 -12.90
N PRO A 284 14.02 -0.06 -11.96
CA PRO A 284 14.58 -1.39 -12.21
C PRO A 284 13.95 -2.11 -13.42
N ALA A 285 12.64 -1.98 -13.64
CA ALA A 285 11.97 -2.59 -14.80
C ALA A 285 12.47 -2.02 -16.13
N ALA A 286 12.61 -0.69 -16.23
CA ALA A 286 13.16 -0.04 -17.42
C ALA A 286 14.62 -0.49 -17.67
N ARG A 287 15.42 -0.60 -16.61
CA ARG A 287 16.79 -1.10 -16.69
C ARG A 287 16.86 -2.56 -17.13
N ALA A 288 15.98 -3.42 -16.60
CA ALA A 288 15.89 -4.83 -16.99
C ALA A 288 15.58 -4.97 -18.49
N ARG A 289 14.64 -4.18 -19.03
CA ARG A 289 14.32 -4.15 -20.46
C ARG A 289 15.53 -3.76 -21.32
N GLN A 290 16.28 -2.75 -20.89
CA GLN A 290 17.49 -2.30 -21.58
C GLN A 290 18.60 -3.37 -21.58
N LEU A 291 18.84 -4.02 -20.43
CA LEU A 291 19.87 -5.06 -20.34
C LEU A 291 19.55 -6.26 -21.24
N ARG A 292 18.27 -6.66 -21.30
CA ARG A 292 17.83 -7.76 -22.19
C ARG A 292 17.95 -7.41 -23.67
N SER A 293 17.66 -6.18 -24.08
CA SER A 293 17.79 -5.79 -25.48
C SER A 293 19.25 -5.67 -25.94
N GLN A 294 20.19 -5.42 -25.02
CA GLN A 294 21.61 -5.28 -25.31
C GLN A 294 22.41 -6.60 -25.23
N GLY A 295 21.78 -7.73 -24.91
CA GLY A 295 22.44 -9.04 -24.80
C GLY A 295 23.51 -9.13 -23.69
N ASN A 296 23.53 -8.16 -22.77
CA ASN A 296 24.59 -7.98 -21.78
C ASN A 296 24.09 -8.40 -20.38
N SER A 297 23.79 -9.69 -20.21
CA SER A 297 23.21 -10.25 -18.98
C SER A 297 24.22 -10.46 -17.84
N SER A 298 25.51 -10.28 -18.08
CA SER A 298 26.59 -10.63 -17.15
C SER A 298 26.83 -9.61 -16.02
N GLN A 299 26.44 -8.33 -16.19
CA GLN A 299 26.74 -7.30 -15.18
C GLN A 299 25.68 -7.14 -14.09
N GLU A 300 24.44 -7.59 -14.29
CA GLU A 300 23.35 -7.48 -13.31
C GLU A 300 22.27 -8.57 -13.54
N GLU A 301 22.67 -9.82 -13.28
CA GLU A 301 21.85 -11.01 -13.54
C GLU A 301 20.52 -11.00 -12.77
N THR A 302 20.53 -10.53 -11.53
CA THR A 302 19.34 -10.46 -10.65
C THR A 302 18.21 -9.58 -11.21
N VAL A 303 18.55 -8.45 -11.83
CA VAL A 303 17.55 -7.52 -12.39
C VAL A 303 17.11 -7.97 -13.79
N SER A 304 18.04 -8.45 -14.60
CA SER A 304 17.76 -8.88 -15.97
C SER A 304 16.90 -10.15 -16.04
N ARG A 305 17.04 -11.06 -15.07
CA ARG A 305 16.24 -12.30 -14.94
C ARG A 305 14.89 -12.12 -14.22
N ALA A 306 14.56 -10.92 -13.77
CA ALA A 306 13.25 -10.69 -13.15
C ALA A 306 12.11 -11.03 -14.14
N PRO A 307 11.04 -11.73 -13.70
CA PRO A 307 9.93 -12.12 -14.58
C PRO A 307 9.29 -10.91 -15.25
N THR A 308 9.13 -10.97 -16.58
CA THR A 308 8.51 -9.90 -17.38
C THR A 308 7.06 -9.63 -16.96
N ALA A 309 6.36 -10.65 -16.46
CA ALA A 309 5.01 -10.55 -15.89
C ALA A 309 4.88 -9.50 -14.75
N LEU A 310 6.00 -9.18 -14.09
CA LEU A 310 6.05 -8.25 -12.95
C LEU A 310 6.49 -6.84 -13.36
N GLU A 311 6.69 -6.54 -14.64
CA GLU A 311 7.20 -5.23 -15.07
C GLU A 311 6.20 -4.09 -14.85
N GLU A 312 4.92 -4.34 -15.14
CA GLU A 312 3.85 -3.32 -15.07
C GLU A 312 2.76 -3.66 -14.05
N THR A 313 2.79 -4.89 -13.53
CA THR A 313 1.78 -5.45 -12.62
C THR A 313 2.35 -5.59 -11.21
N GLY A 314 1.58 -5.15 -10.21
CA GLY A 314 1.91 -5.32 -8.80
C GLY A 314 1.79 -6.79 -8.41
N THR A 315 2.43 -7.18 -7.31
CA THR A 315 2.34 -8.54 -6.76
C THR A 315 0.90 -8.96 -6.42
N GLY A 316 0.02 -7.99 -6.17
CA GLY A 316 -1.43 -8.20 -5.99
C GLY A 316 -2.25 -8.31 -7.29
N GLY A 317 -1.68 -8.00 -8.46
CA GLY A 317 -2.35 -8.09 -9.77
C GLY A 317 -2.84 -6.78 -10.40
N SER A 318 -2.63 -5.62 -9.77
CA SER A 318 -3.05 -4.31 -10.31
C SER A 318 -1.98 -3.65 -11.18
N GLY A 319 -2.37 -2.92 -12.23
CA GLY A 319 -1.48 -1.99 -12.92
C GLY A 319 -0.95 -0.92 -11.95
N ILE A 320 0.35 -0.93 -11.68
CA ILE A 320 0.89 -0.34 -10.44
C ILE A 320 0.68 1.18 -10.40
N MET A 321 1.16 1.88 -11.42
CA MET A 321 1.19 3.35 -11.42
C MET A 321 -0.18 3.98 -11.64
N SER A 322 -1.02 3.38 -12.48
CA SER A 322 -2.39 3.86 -12.69
C SER A 322 -3.21 3.71 -11.41
N PHE A 323 -3.17 2.53 -10.79
CA PHE A 323 -3.87 2.27 -9.53
C PHE A 323 -3.48 3.27 -8.43
N LEU A 324 -2.17 3.43 -8.16
CA LEU A 324 -1.71 4.30 -7.08
C LEU A 324 -2.05 5.78 -7.32
N LYS A 325 -1.95 6.25 -8.56
CA LYS A 325 -2.34 7.61 -8.93
C LYS A 325 -3.83 7.83 -8.74
N THR A 326 -4.67 6.89 -9.17
CA THR A 326 -6.13 6.95 -8.96
C THR A 326 -6.46 7.01 -7.46
N VAL A 327 -5.88 6.13 -6.65
CA VAL A 327 -6.12 6.11 -5.18
C VAL A 327 -5.73 7.43 -4.52
N ARG A 328 -4.61 8.05 -4.94
CA ARG A 328 -4.19 9.38 -4.47
C ARG A 328 -5.15 10.47 -4.92
N ASP A 329 -5.54 10.45 -6.18
CA ASP A 329 -6.39 11.49 -6.76
C ASP A 329 -7.78 11.46 -6.14
N ARG A 330 -8.32 10.27 -5.81
CA ARG A 330 -9.57 10.14 -5.05
C ARG A 330 -9.48 10.68 -3.61
N THR A 331 -8.30 10.64 -2.98
CA THR A 331 -8.09 11.32 -1.68
C THR A 331 -8.25 12.83 -1.81
N ARG A 332 -7.78 13.41 -2.92
CA ARG A 332 -7.90 14.86 -3.15
C ARG A 332 -9.36 15.27 -3.29
N ASP A 333 -10.20 14.42 -3.87
CA ASP A 333 -11.60 14.73 -4.14
C ASP A 333 -12.43 14.93 -2.86
N VAL A 334 -11.97 14.46 -1.69
CA VAL A 334 -12.67 14.69 -0.41
C VAL A 334 -12.34 16.02 0.24
N SER A 335 -11.32 16.76 -0.24
CA SER A 335 -10.98 18.09 0.25
C SER A 335 -12.20 19.02 0.24
N LEU A 336 -12.30 19.86 1.26
CA LEU A 336 -13.36 20.85 1.38
C LEU A 336 -12.99 22.11 0.57
N PRO A 337 -13.95 22.75 -0.11
CA PRO A 337 -13.69 24.02 -0.79
C PRO A 337 -13.19 25.05 0.23
N LEU A 338 -12.12 25.77 -0.09
CA LEU A 338 -11.74 26.95 0.69
C LEU A 338 -12.82 28.00 0.48
N ASP A 339 -13.47 28.42 1.57
CA ASP A 339 -14.59 29.34 1.50
C ASP A 339 -14.07 30.75 1.15
N ASN A 340 -14.11 31.12 -0.13
CA ASN A 340 -13.74 32.46 -0.64
C ASN A 340 -14.61 33.60 -0.06
N ARG A 341 -15.57 33.30 0.81
CA ARG A 341 -16.46 34.28 1.47
C ARG A 341 -15.73 35.14 2.51
N ALA A 342 -14.59 34.69 3.04
CA ALA A 342 -13.78 35.50 3.96
C ALA A 342 -13.02 36.64 3.23
N MET A 343 -12.67 36.47 1.95
CA MET A 343 -11.98 37.51 1.16
C MET A 343 -12.92 38.58 0.58
N GLN A 344 -14.22 38.30 0.44
CA GLN A 344 -15.19 39.30 -0.06
C GLN A 344 -15.79 40.20 1.03
N LYS A 345 -15.69 39.83 2.32
CA LYS A 345 -16.12 40.71 3.42
C LYS A 345 -15.07 41.77 3.80
N SER A 346 -13.80 41.60 3.41
CA SER A 346 -12.74 42.59 3.64
C SER A 346 -12.69 43.69 2.58
N THR A 347 -13.33 43.53 1.42
CA THR A 347 -13.25 44.49 0.30
C THR A 347 -14.46 45.41 0.16
N ASN A 348 -15.56 45.17 0.89
CA ASN A 348 -16.77 46.02 0.83
C ASN A 348 -16.84 47.11 1.90
N GLY A 349 -15.76 47.37 2.65
CA GLY A 349 -15.73 48.33 3.77
C GLY A 349 -15.05 49.68 3.52
N ALA A 350 -14.43 49.91 2.36
CA ALA A 350 -13.66 51.14 2.12
C ALA A 350 -14.17 51.90 0.88
N GLN A 351 -15.05 52.88 1.11
CA GLN A 351 -15.29 53.96 0.16
C GLN A 351 -14.08 54.91 0.17
N PRO A 352 -13.43 55.21 -0.97
CA PRO A 352 -12.36 56.20 -1.02
C PRO A 352 -12.95 57.62 -1.09
N GLN A 353 -12.49 58.48 -0.17
CA GLN A 353 -12.69 59.92 -0.24
C GLN A 353 -11.90 60.51 -1.41
N ASN A 354 -12.56 61.38 -2.16
CA ASN A 354 -12.04 62.11 -3.32
C ASN A 354 -11.01 63.17 -2.89
N THR A 355 -9.78 63.10 -3.40
CA THR A 355 -8.84 64.23 -3.35
C THR A 355 -8.35 64.54 -4.77
N GLN A 356 -8.74 65.72 -5.27
CA GLN A 356 -8.36 66.26 -6.56
C GLN A 356 -6.85 66.61 -6.57
N TYR A 357 -6.15 66.23 -7.64
CA TYR A 357 -4.84 66.79 -7.98
C TYR A 357 -4.88 67.37 -9.39
N THR A 358 -4.54 68.66 -9.46
CA THR A 358 -4.51 69.53 -10.63
C THR A 358 -3.22 69.30 -11.42
N THR A 359 -3.33 69.02 -12.72
CA THR A 359 -2.19 68.87 -13.64
C THR A 359 -1.92 70.19 -14.36
N HIS A 360 -0.72 70.76 -14.20
CA HIS A 360 -0.18 71.81 -15.07
C HIS A 360 0.91 71.21 -15.97
N GLN A 361 0.67 71.25 -17.28
CA GLN A 361 1.65 71.02 -18.33
C GLN A 361 2.45 72.30 -18.59
N THR A 362 3.77 72.19 -18.69
CA THR A 362 4.63 73.12 -19.41
C THR A 362 5.60 72.35 -20.29
N HIS A 363 5.54 72.68 -21.58
CA HIS A 363 6.39 72.22 -22.67
C HIS A 363 7.66 73.07 -22.74
N LEU A 364 8.82 72.46 -23.09
CA LEU A 364 9.64 72.76 -24.29
C LEU A 364 11.16 72.50 -24.11
N GLN A 365 11.66 71.77 -25.11
CA GLN A 365 12.93 71.94 -25.86
C GLN A 365 14.29 71.49 -25.30
N SER A 366 14.75 70.38 -25.88
CA SER A 366 15.99 70.20 -26.66
C SER A 366 17.25 71.00 -26.28
N ASN A 367 18.34 70.29 -25.95
CA ASN A 367 19.57 70.34 -26.73
C ASN A 367 20.55 69.20 -26.41
N THR A 368 21.27 68.85 -27.46
CA THR A 368 22.36 67.89 -27.65
C THR A 368 23.59 68.19 -26.78
N PHE A 369 24.20 67.15 -26.18
CA PHE A 369 25.57 66.69 -26.39
C PHE A 369 25.77 65.31 -25.74
#